data_AF-A0A963F8U0-F1
#
_entry.id   AF-A0A963F8U0-F1
#
_cell.length_a   1.000
_cell.length_b   1.000
_cell.length_c   1.000
_cell.angle_alpha   90.00
_cell.angle_beta   90.00
_cell.angle_gamma   90.00
#
_symmetry.space_group_name_H-M   'P 1'
#
loop_
_entity.id
_entity.type
_entity.pdbx_description
1 polymer ?
#
loop_
_entity_poly.entity_id
_entity_poly.type
_entity_poly.pdbx_seq_one_letter_code
_entity_poly.pdbx_strand_id
1 'polypeptide(L)'
;MQQIIDIDKYEELQELLVREIIEQIRLKLTQFGLKDDQLREATGEIAFSVASTIDDNANIEHNGVEVHPYLAFADKEGLIIHCGENSFTHEFVASVMNQVFNK
;
A
#
# COMPACT_ATOMS: atom_id res chain seq x y z
N MET A 1 -17.75 16.74 3.39
CA MET A 1 -17.51 15.30 3.22
C MET A 1 -17.76 14.64 4.57
N GLN A 2 -18.62 13.63 4.62
CA GLN A 2 -18.92 12.90 5.85
C GLN A 2 -17.85 11.83 6.06
N GLN A 3 -17.39 11.66 7.31
CA GLN A 3 -16.40 10.65 7.67
C GLN A 3 -17.09 9.45 8.34
N ILE A 4 -16.59 8.26 8.03
CA ILE A 4 -17.09 6.99 8.56
C ILE A 4 -15.89 6.19 9.05
N ILE A 5 -16.00 5.70 10.29
CA ILE A 5 -15.06 4.73 10.86
C ILE A 5 -15.65 3.35 10.62
N ASP A 6 -15.06 2.63 9.66
CA ASP A 6 -15.42 1.27 9.29
C ASP A 6 -14.12 0.48 9.08
N ILE A 7 -13.70 -0.24 10.12
CA ILE A 7 -12.40 -0.91 10.17
C ILE A 7 -12.36 -2.05 9.16
N ASP A 8 -13.37 -2.91 9.14
CA ASP A 8 -13.44 -4.06 8.23
C ASP A 8 -13.38 -3.58 6.77
N LYS A 9 -14.13 -2.53 6.43
CA LYS A 9 -14.09 -1.97 5.08
C LYS A 9 -12.75 -1.32 4.77
N TYR A 10 -12.16 -0.63 5.75
CA TYR A 10 -10.87 0.02 5.61
C TYR A 10 -9.74 -1.00 5.36
N GLU A 11 -9.74 -2.13 6.07
CA GLU A 11 -8.80 -3.25 5.85
C GLU A 11 -8.92 -3.82 4.45
N GLU A 12 -10.15 -4.10 3.98
CA GLU A 12 -10.40 -4.58 2.62
C GLU A 12 -9.82 -3.60 1.57
N LEU A 13 -10.03 -2.30 1.78
CA LEU A 13 -9.56 -1.27 0.86
C LEU A 13 -8.03 -1.12 0.88
N GLN A 14 -7.39 -1.29 2.04
CA GLN A 14 -5.93 -1.35 2.14
C GLN A 14 -5.35 -2.55 1.39
N GLU A 15 -5.91 -3.75 1.55
CA GLU A 15 -5.43 -4.94 0.82
C GLU A 15 -5.57 -4.75 -0.69
N LEU A 16 -6.70 -4.20 -1.16
CA LEU A 16 -6.92 -3.89 -2.58
C LEU A 16 -5.92 -2.87 -3.12
N LEU A 17 -5.63 -1.82 -2.35
CA LEU A 17 -4.62 -0.83 -2.72
C LEU A 17 -3.22 -1.46 -2.82
N VAL A 18 -2.83 -2.27 -1.83
CA VAL A 18 -1.54 -2.98 -1.82
C VAL A 18 -1.41 -3.93 -3.00
N ARG A 19 -2.50 -4.62 -3.37
CA ARG A 19 -2.56 -5.47 -4.56
C ARG A 19 -2.30 -4.70 -5.84
N GLU A 20 -2.93 -3.54 -6.02
CA GLU A 20 -2.69 -2.69 -7.18
C GLU A 20 -1.24 -2.20 -7.23
N ILE A 21 -0.68 -1.75 -6.09
CA ILE A 21 0.72 -1.32 -5.98
C ILE A 21 1.67 -2.44 -6.44
N ILE A 22 1.49 -3.65 -5.90
CA ILE A 22 2.31 -4.82 -6.24
C ILE A 22 2.18 -5.16 -7.74
N GLU A 23 0.97 -5.18 -8.29
CA GLU A 23 0.77 -5.51 -9.71
C GLU A 23 1.41 -4.47 -10.63
N GLN A 24 1.30 -3.17 -10.31
CA GLN A 24 1.94 -2.10 -11.08
C GLN A 24 3.47 -2.18 -11.04
N ILE A 25 4.06 -2.41 -9.86
CA ILE A 25 5.51 -2.58 -9.72
C ILE A 25 5.97 -3.80 -10.53
N ARG A 26 5.33 -4.96 -10.35
CA ARG A 26 5.67 -6.18 -11.07
C ARG A 26 5.61 -5.96 -12.59
N LEU A 27 4.53 -5.36 -13.09
CA LEU A 27 4.36 -5.07 -14.52
C LEU A 27 5.49 -4.19 -15.05
N LYS A 28 5.85 -3.14 -14.30
CA LYS A 28 6.92 -2.22 -14.68
C LYS A 28 8.30 -2.88 -14.68
N LEU A 29 8.63 -3.65 -13.64
CA LEU A 29 9.89 -4.38 -13.55
C LEU A 29 10.03 -5.45 -14.64
N THR A 30 8.91 -6.10 -15.00
CA THR A 30 8.87 -7.05 -16.13
C THR A 30 9.18 -6.33 -17.45
N GLN A 31 8.63 -5.13 -17.67
CA GLN A 31 8.95 -4.29 -18.84
C GLN A 31 10.43 -3.90 -18.90
N PHE A 32 11.09 -3.78 -17.74
CA PHE A 32 12.54 -3.55 -17.64
C PHE A 32 13.39 -4.83 -17.72
N GLY A 33 12.76 -6.00 -17.92
CA GLY A 33 13.46 -7.25 -18.18
C GLY A 33 13.77 -8.10 -16.96
N LEU A 34 13.31 -7.73 -15.75
CA LEU A 34 13.42 -8.58 -14.57
C LEU A 34 12.51 -9.81 -14.70
N LYS A 35 12.99 -10.95 -14.20
CA LYS A 35 12.29 -12.24 -14.28
C LYS A 35 12.49 -13.05 -13.00
N ASP A 36 11.67 -14.09 -12.86
CA ASP A 36 11.80 -15.13 -11.83
C ASP A 36 11.99 -14.54 -10.42
N ASP A 37 12.97 -15.05 -9.67
CA ASP A 37 13.24 -14.63 -8.30
C ASP A 37 13.59 -13.15 -8.20
N GLN A 38 14.33 -12.60 -9.16
CA GLN A 38 14.68 -11.17 -9.17
C GLN A 38 13.44 -10.27 -9.31
N LEU A 39 12.48 -10.68 -10.15
CA LEU A 39 11.22 -9.96 -10.29
C LEU A 39 10.42 -10.01 -8.98
N ARG A 40 10.35 -11.19 -8.34
CA ARG A 40 9.61 -11.37 -7.09
C ARG A 40 10.23 -10.56 -5.94
N GLU A 41 11.55 -10.67 -5.76
CA GLU A 41 12.29 -9.98 -4.71
C GLU A 41 12.17 -8.46 -4.86
N ALA A 42 12.53 -7.92 -6.03
CA ALA A 42 12.46 -6.48 -6.27
C ALA A 42 11.03 -5.93 -6.17
N THR A 43 10.02 -6.71 -6.60
CA THR A 43 8.62 -6.29 -6.41
C THR A 43 8.26 -6.19 -4.93
N GLY A 44 8.64 -7.20 -4.14
CA GLY A 44 8.35 -7.25 -2.70
C GLY A 44 9.04 -6.13 -1.93
N GLU A 45 10.32 -5.90 -2.17
CA GLU A 45 11.10 -4.85 -1.49
C GLU A 45 10.55 -3.46 -1.79
N ILE A 46 10.25 -3.16 -3.06
CA ILE A 46 9.69 -1.85 -3.44
C ILE A 46 8.28 -1.69 -2.85
N ALA A 47 7.42 -2.71 -2.95
CA ALA A 47 6.07 -2.65 -2.41
C ALA A 47 6.08 -2.44 -0.89
N PHE A 48 6.97 -3.14 -0.17
CA PHE A 48 7.13 -2.98 1.28
C PHE A 48 7.61 -1.58 1.65
N SER A 49 8.57 -1.03 0.92
CA SER A 49 9.07 0.33 1.15
C SER A 49 7.98 1.38 0.92
N VAL A 50 7.20 1.25 -0.16
CA VAL A 50 6.07 2.14 -0.46
C VAL A 50 4.99 2.05 0.61
N ALA A 51 4.58 0.83 0.99
CA ALA A 51 3.57 0.61 2.01
C ALA A 51 4.00 1.17 3.39
N SER A 52 5.25 0.91 3.79
CA SER A 52 5.81 1.48 5.04
C SER A 52 5.86 3.02 5.02
N THR A 53 6.04 3.62 3.85
CA THR A 53 5.97 5.08 3.69
C THR A 53 4.55 5.60 3.89
N ILE A 54 3.55 4.88 3.36
CA ILE A 54 2.12 5.21 3.55
C ILE A 54 1.73 5.08 5.03
N ASP A 55 2.26 4.08 5.72
CA ASP A 55 2.02 3.80 7.15
C ASP A 55 2.79 4.71 8.10
N ASP A 56 3.34 5.85 7.63
CA ASP A 56 4.17 6.78 8.42
C ASP A 56 5.37 6.15 9.16
N ASN A 57 5.83 4.98 8.74
CA ASN A 57 6.95 4.28 9.38
C ASN A 57 8.32 4.81 8.88
N ALA A 58 8.33 5.68 7.87
CA ALA A 58 9.54 6.15 7.21
C ALA A 58 10.19 7.39 7.88
N ASN A 59 9.57 7.99 8.92
CA ASN A 59 10.03 9.23 9.57
C ASN A 59 10.37 10.32 8.54
N ILE A 60 9.37 10.75 7.76
CA ILE A 60 9.57 11.63 6.62
C ILE A 60 9.81 13.06 7.12
N GLU A 61 11.03 13.57 6.95
CA GLU A 61 11.39 14.96 7.27
C GLU A 61 12.17 15.62 6.13
N HIS A 62 11.81 16.85 5.77
CA HIS A 62 12.60 17.66 4.84
C HIS A 62 12.62 19.14 5.23
N ASN A 63 13.81 19.72 5.38
CA ASN A 63 14.02 21.11 5.81
C ASN A 63 13.27 21.46 7.12
N GLY A 64 13.24 20.53 8.08
CA GLY A 64 12.54 20.71 9.36
C GLY A 64 11.01 20.62 9.28
N VAL A 65 10.46 20.16 8.16
CA VAL A 65 9.03 19.85 8.01
C VAL A 65 8.86 18.34 8.12
N GLU A 66 8.19 17.90 9.18
CA GLU A 66 7.75 16.51 9.36
C GLU A 66 6.48 16.26 8.55
N VAL A 67 6.42 15.10 7.90
CA VAL A 67 5.26 14.65 7.12
C VAL A 67 4.73 13.38 7.76
N HIS A 68 3.45 13.41 8.12
CA HIS A 68 2.71 12.27 8.65
C HIS A 68 1.59 11.90 7.67
N PRO A 69 1.82 10.90 6.79
CA PRO A 69 0.78 10.42 5.90
C PRO A 69 -0.42 9.91 6.68
N TYR A 70 -1.61 10.12 6.12
CA TYR A 70 -2.86 9.57 6.64
C TYR A 70 -3.66 9.01 5.48
N LEU A 71 -3.88 7.70 5.49
CA LEU A 71 -4.64 7.04 4.44
C LEU A 71 -6.14 7.06 4.79
N ALA A 72 -6.94 7.51 3.85
CA ALA A 72 -8.39 7.41 3.89
C ALA A 72 -8.92 7.18 2.47
N PHE A 73 -10.06 6.51 2.37
CA PHE A 73 -10.64 6.13 1.08
C PHE A 73 -11.94 6.90 0.85
N ALA A 74 -12.07 7.49 -0.33
CA ALA A 74 -13.32 8.08 -0.77
C ALA A 74 -14.19 7.03 -1.45
N ASP A 75 -15.47 6.95 -1.09
CA ASP A 75 -16.45 6.18 -1.85
C ASP A 75 -17.08 7.01 -2.99
N LYS A 76 -17.98 6.39 -3.75
CA LYS A 76 -18.67 7.02 -4.88
C LYS A 76 -19.66 8.12 -4.47
N GLU A 77 -20.08 8.14 -3.22
CA GLU A 77 -21.03 9.09 -2.66
C GLU A 77 -20.32 10.26 -1.95
N GLY A 78 -18.99 10.24 -1.89
CA GLY A 78 -18.17 11.28 -1.26
C GLY A 78 -18.02 11.10 0.25
N LEU A 79 -18.29 9.91 0.78
CA LEU A 79 -17.95 9.50 2.14
C LEU A 79 -16.46 9.18 2.22
N ILE A 80 -15.84 9.53 3.35
CA ILE A 80 -14.44 9.23 3.63
C ILE A 80 -14.38 8.13 4.68
N ILE A 81 -13.83 6.98 4.30
CA ILE A 81 -13.64 5.80 5.14
C ILE A 81 -12.22 5.81 5.68
N HIS A 82 -12.08 5.68 7.01
CA HIS A 82 -10.79 5.62 7.70
C HIS A 82 -10.92 4.76 8.98
N CYS A 83 -9.82 4.40 9.63
CA CYS A 83 -9.84 3.64 10.89
C CYS A 83 -9.66 4.50 12.16
N GLY A 84 -9.48 5.81 12.02
CA GLY A 84 -9.21 6.72 13.14
C GLY A 84 -7.75 6.73 13.61
N GLU A 85 -6.94 5.79 13.14
CA GLU A 85 -5.49 5.70 13.36
C GLU A 85 -4.77 5.65 12.00
N ASN A 86 -3.48 5.35 12.02
CA ASN A 86 -2.70 5.24 10.81
C ASN A 86 -2.99 3.94 10.05
N SER A 87 -2.59 3.87 8.78
CA SER A 87 -2.64 2.63 8.01
C SER A 87 -1.60 1.62 8.46
N PHE A 88 -1.82 0.38 8.01
CA PHE A 88 -0.97 -0.79 8.25
C PHE A 88 -0.86 -1.59 6.94
N THR A 89 -0.73 -0.88 5.82
CA THR A 89 -0.64 -1.44 4.47
C THR A 89 0.53 -2.41 4.32
N HIS A 90 1.65 -2.20 5.03
CA HIS A 90 2.82 -3.07 4.96
C HIS A 90 2.54 -4.50 5.43
N GLU A 91 1.55 -4.69 6.31
CA GLU A 91 1.16 -6.02 6.82
C GLU A 91 0.56 -6.91 5.72
N PHE A 92 -0.10 -6.31 4.72
CA PHE A 92 -0.69 -7.03 3.59
C PHE A 92 0.33 -7.41 2.51
N VAL A 93 1.53 -6.83 2.50
CA VAL A 93 2.49 -7.02 1.39
C VAL A 93 2.87 -8.49 1.22
N ALA A 94 3.17 -9.20 2.32
CA ALA A 94 3.61 -10.59 2.24
C ALA A 94 2.50 -11.53 1.73
N SER A 95 1.27 -11.37 2.23
CA SER A 95 0.13 -12.20 1.82
C SER A 95 -0.23 -11.93 0.36
N VAL A 96 -0.29 -10.67 -0.07
CA VAL A 96 -0.63 -10.29 -1.43
C VAL A 96 0.48 -10.68 -2.42
N MET A 97 1.75 -10.54 -2.06
CA MET A 97 2.88 -11.04 -2.87
C MET A 97 2.73 -12.54 -3.17
N ASN A 98 2.35 -13.34 -2.16
CA ASN A 98 2.09 -14.76 -2.37
C ASN A 98 0.92 -15.00 -3.32
N GLN A 99 -0.19 -14.28 -3.19
CA GLN A 99 -1.34 -14.40 -4.10
C GLN A 99 -0.99 -14.01 -5.55
N VAL A 100 -0.11 -13.02 -5.73
CA VAL A 100 0.25 -12.47 -7.04
C VAL A 100 1.25 -13.37 -7.79
N PHE A 101 2.18 -14.01 -7.09
CA PHE A 101 3.27 -14.81 -7.67
C PHE A 101 3.08 -16.33 -7.61
N ASN A 102 2.18 -16.85 -6.75
CA ASN A 102 1.93 -18.29 -6.63
C ASN A 102 0.69 -18.75 -7.44
N LYS A 103 0.37 -18.06 -8.53
CA LYS A 103 -0.71 -18.46 -9.46
C LYS A 103 -0.28 -19.59 -10.39
#